data_AF-A0A6V7WPL1-F1
#
_entry.id   AF-A0A6V7WPL1-F1
#
_cell.length_a   1.000
_cell.length_b   1.000
_cell.length_c   1.000
_cell.angle_alpha   90.00
_cell.angle_beta   90.00
_cell.angle_gamma   90.00
#
_symmetry.space_group_name_H-M   'P 1'
#
loop_
_entity.id
_entity.type
_entity.pdbx_description
1 polymer ?
#
loop_
_entity_poly.entity_id
_entity_poly.type
_entity_poly.pdbx_seq_one_letter_code
_entity_poly.pdbx_strand_id
1 'polypeptide(L)'
;MRKNCRKICDEMEVQNHGSIDYYIMQEVCIAASERSAGVVAAAISALLRHIGRRKIKIGLGGAIIQFHPQYQEMLENYLKSMAPINIDWELCIVEEGSVLGAALVAAIAVNMNLK
;
A
#
# COMPACT_ATOMS: atom_id res chain seq x y z
N MET A 1 11.55 12.14 -16.14
CA MET A 1 11.13 12.25 -14.73
C MET A 1 10.95 13.69 -14.25
N ARG A 2 11.97 14.57 -14.35
CA ARG A 2 11.89 16.00 -13.93
C ARG A 2 10.76 16.85 -14.55
N LYS A 3 10.20 16.43 -15.69
CA LYS A 3 9.10 17.13 -16.37
C LYS A 3 7.77 17.05 -15.61
N ASN A 4 7.59 16.03 -14.76
CA ASN A 4 6.33 15.82 -14.06
C ASN A 4 6.19 16.78 -12.87
N CYS A 5 7.25 16.99 -12.07
CA CYS A 5 7.21 17.92 -10.95
C CYS A 5 6.89 19.35 -11.38
N ARG A 6 7.51 19.84 -12.47
CA ARG A 6 7.17 21.15 -13.03
C ARG A 6 5.69 21.26 -13.36
N LYS A 7 5.15 20.31 -14.14
CA LYS A 7 3.73 20.30 -14.52
C LYS A 7 2.80 20.24 -13.31
N ILE A 8 3.12 19.41 -12.33
CA ILE A 8 2.35 19.32 -11.08
C ILE A 8 2.39 20.66 -10.34
N CYS A 9 3.55 21.30 -10.22
CA CYS A 9 3.65 22.62 -9.60
C CYS A 9 2.85 23.68 -10.36
N ASP A 10 2.91 23.68 -11.70
CA ASP A 10 2.14 24.57 -12.57
C ASP A 10 0.62 24.34 -12.37
N GLU A 11 0.17 23.08 -12.37
CA GLU A 11 -1.23 22.67 -12.15
C GLU A 11 -1.73 22.99 -10.73
N MET A 12 -0.84 22.95 -9.74
CA MET A 12 -1.12 23.32 -8.35
C MET A 12 -0.93 24.81 -8.07
N GLU A 13 -0.64 25.62 -9.09
CA GLU A 13 -0.42 27.07 -9.00
C GLU A 13 0.66 27.49 -7.98
N VAL A 14 1.64 26.62 -7.74
CA VAL A 14 2.77 26.91 -6.87
C VAL A 14 3.58 28.05 -7.49
N GLN A 15 3.87 29.09 -6.72
CA GLN A 15 4.63 30.24 -7.22
C GLN A 15 6.14 30.03 -7.01
N ASN A 16 6.95 30.58 -7.90
CA ASN A 16 8.42 30.65 -7.78
C ASN A 16 9.13 29.28 -7.59
N HIS A 17 8.75 28.25 -8.34
CA HIS A 17 9.42 26.94 -8.29
C HIS A 17 10.56 26.79 -9.30
N GLY A 18 11.62 26.09 -8.88
CA GLY A 18 12.81 25.82 -9.66
C GLY A 18 13.26 24.37 -9.60
N SER A 19 14.38 24.08 -10.27
CA SER A 19 14.92 22.72 -10.36
C SER A 19 15.29 22.10 -9.02
N ILE A 20 15.69 22.94 -8.04
CA ILE A 20 16.05 22.50 -6.68
C ILE A 20 14.81 22.04 -5.92
N ASP A 21 13.69 22.77 -6.03
CA ASP A 21 12.43 22.41 -5.37
C ASP A 21 11.93 21.04 -5.84
N TYR A 22 12.03 20.75 -7.14
CA TYR A 22 11.64 19.45 -7.67
C TYR A 22 12.45 18.30 -7.09
N TYR A 23 13.73 18.51 -6.81
CA TYR A 23 14.58 17.52 -6.17
C TYR A 23 14.15 17.31 -4.72
N ILE A 24 13.96 18.39 -3.96
CA ILE A 24 13.50 18.32 -2.56
C ILE A 24 12.14 17.64 -2.47
N MET A 25 11.18 18.01 -3.33
CA MET A 25 9.86 17.39 -3.39
C MET A 25 9.96 15.89 -3.64
N GLN A 26 10.84 15.46 -4.54
CA GLN A 26 11.06 14.04 -4.81
C GLN A 26 11.61 13.32 -3.58
N GLU A 27 12.65 13.86 -2.93
CA GLU A 27 13.25 13.27 -1.73
C GLU A 27 12.23 13.15 -0.59
N VAL A 28 11.40 14.17 -0.39
CA VAL A 28 10.32 14.14 0.60
C VAL A 28 9.29 13.05 0.29
N CYS A 29 8.87 12.93 -0.98
CA CYS A 29 7.94 11.87 -1.40
C CYS A 29 8.54 10.48 -1.19
N ILE A 30 9.82 10.26 -1.52
CA ILE A 30 10.50 8.99 -1.29
C ILE A 30 10.52 8.67 0.20
N ALA A 31 11.00 9.60 1.04
CA ALA A 31 11.08 9.41 2.49
C ALA A 31 9.69 9.14 3.12
N ALA A 32 8.66 9.84 2.68
CA ALA A 32 7.30 9.64 3.16
C ALA A 32 6.75 8.25 2.76
N SER A 33 6.94 7.85 1.50
CA SER A 33 6.49 6.55 0.98
C SER A 33 7.22 5.38 1.63
N GLU A 34 8.55 5.45 1.76
CA GLU A 34 9.36 4.41 2.41
C GLU A 34 8.96 4.23 3.87
N ARG A 35 8.80 5.33 4.62
CA ARG A 35 8.37 5.27 6.02
C ARG A 35 6.97 4.67 6.15
N SER A 36 6.05 5.06 5.26
CA SER A 36 4.70 4.50 5.23
C SER A 36 4.73 2.99 4.99
N ALA A 37 5.49 2.53 4.00
CA ALA A 37 5.65 1.10 3.71
C ALA A 37 6.24 0.33 4.91
N GLY A 38 7.25 0.89 5.59
CA GLY A 38 7.85 0.27 6.78
C GLY A 38 6.88 0.15 7.95
N VAL A 39 6.09 1.20 8.24
CA VAL A 39 5.06 1.16 9.31
C VAL A 39 3.98 0.13 9.00
N VAL A 40 3.50 0.09 7.75
CA VAL A 40 2.50 -0.91 7.33
C VAL A 40 3.08 -2.32 7.41
N ALA A 41 4.33 -2.53 6.98
CA ALA A 41 5.00 -3.83 7.09
C ALA A 41 5.12 -4.29 8.56
N ALA A 42 5.44 -3.38 9.49
CA ALA A 42 5.52 -3.69 10.90
C ALA A 42 4.15 -4.13 11.46
N ALA A 43 3.08 -3.43 11.09
CA ALA A 43 1.71 -3.77 11.50
C ALA A 43 1.28 -5.14 10.94
N ILE A 44 1.51 -5.40 9.65
CA ILE A 44 1.25 -6.70 9.03
C ILE A 44 2.07 -7.80 9.73
N SER A 45 3.35 -7.57 10.00
CA SER A 45 4.22 -8.53 10.70
C SER A 45 3.74 -8.84 12.12
N ALA A 46 3.11 -7.88 12.80
CA ALA A 46 2.47 -8.11 14.09
C ALA A 46 1.21 -8.99 13.93
N LEU A 47 0.38 -8.71 12.92
CA LEU A 47 -0.82 -9.52 12.61
C LEU A 47 -0.46 -10.96 12.23
N LEU A 48 0.58 -11.17 11.41
CA LEU A 48 1.04 -12.51 11.04
C LEU A 48 1.37 -13.35 12.29
N ARG A 49 2.06 -12.76 13.28
CA ARG A 49 2.35 -13.43 14.56
C ARG A 49 1.08 -13.74 15.36
N HIS A 50 0.10 -12.86 15.30
CA HIS A 50 -1.11 -12.95 16.11
C HIS A 50 -2.14 -13.96 15.57
N ILE A 51 -2.27 -14.08 14.24
CA ILE A 51 -3.30 -14.92 13.60
C ILE A 51 -3.11 -16.43 13.90
N GLY A 52 -1.89 -16.87 14.21
CA GLY A 52 -1.60 -18.26 14.57
C GLY A 52 -1.73 -19.25 13.40
N ARG A 53 -1.62 -18.77 12.14
CA ARG A 53 -1.65 -19.60 10.92
C ARG A 53 -0.31 -19.58 10.21
N ARG A 54 0.07 -20.72 9.63
CA ARG A 54 1.35 -20.90 8.91
C ARG A 54 1.32 -20.47 7.45
N LYS A 55 0.15 -20.37 6.82
CA LYS A 55 -0.02 -19.96 5.42
C LYS A 55 -1.06 -18.85 5.34
N ILE A 56 -0.66 -17.66 4.88
CA ILE A 56 -1.51 -16.46 4.88
C ILE A 56 -1.37 -15.72 3.56
N LYS A 57 -2.49 -15.37 2.94
CA LYS A 57 -2.53 -14.41 1.82
C LYS A 57 -2.96 -13.05 2.34
N ILE A 58 -2.26 -11.99 1.94
CA ILE A 58 -2.49 -10.62 2.37
C ILE A 58 -3.09 -9.86 1.19
N GLY A 59 -4.38 -9.55 1.26
CA GLY A 59 -5.05 -8.73 0.25
C GLY A 59 -4.58 -7.28 0.35
N LEU A 60 -4.04 -6.74 -0.74
CA LEU A 60 -3.65 -5.35 -0.89
C LEU A 60 -4.53 -4.69 -1.95
N GLY A 61 -4.97 -3.46 -1.70
CA GLY A 61 -5.75 -2.68 -2.66
C GLY A 61 -5.67 -1.19 -2.35
N GLY A 62 -6.34 -0.40 -3.20
CA GLY A 62 -6.41 1.05 -3.07
C GLY A 62 -5.37 1.80 -3.91
N ALA A 63 -5.59 3.12 -4.04
CA ALA A 63 -4.87 3.99 -4.95
C ALA A 63 -3.34 3.97 -4.76
N ILE A 64 -2.84 3.81 -3.53
CA ILE A 64 -1.39 3.78 -3.28
C ILE A 64 -0.74 2.51 -3.86
N ILE A 65 -1.43 1.37 -3.84
CA ILE A 65 -0.94 0.13 -4.45
C ILE A 65 -1.07 0.22 -5.97
N GLN A 66 -2.12 0.86 -6.47
CA GLN A 66 -2.41 0.96 -7.89
C GLN A 66 -1.52 1.97 -8.65
N PHE A 67 -1.23 3.12 -8.04
CA PHE A 67 -0.63 4.26 -8.75
C PHE A 67 0.78 4.61 -8.29
N HIS A 68 1.20 4.21 -7.09
CA HIS A 68 2.56 4.52 -6.63
C HIS A 68 3.57 3.56 -7.29
N PRO A 69 4.61 4.06 -7.98
CA PRO A 69 5.46 3.23 -8.85
C PRO A 69 6.27 2.16 -8.11
N GLN A 70 6.54 2.35 -6.82
CA GLN A 70 7.46 1.50 -6.04
C GLN A 70 6.89 1.04 -4.69
N TYR A 71 5.62 1.35 -4.37
CA TYR A 71 5.14 1.15 -2.99
C TYR A 71 5.05 -0.34 -2.63
N GLN A 72 4.56 -1.15 -3.57
CA GLN A 72 4.47 -2.60 -3.38
C GLN A 72 5.84 -3.22 -3.11
N GLU A 73 6.85 -2.86 -3.92
CA GLU A 73 8.22 -3.36 -3.76
C GLU A 73 8.81 -2.94 -2.39
N MET A 74 8.66 -1.67 -2.01
CA MET A 74 9.09 -1.18 -0.70
C MET A 74 8.44 -1.98 0.44
N LEU A 75 7.12 -2.17 0.38
CA LEU A 75 6.36 -2.92 1.38
C LEU A 75 6.83 -4.38 1.47
N GLU A 76 7.00 -5.04 0.33
CA GLU A 76 7.46 -6.43 0.26
C GLU A 76 8.88 -6.60 0.82
N ASN A 77 9.79 -5.66 0.53
CA ASN A 77 11.15 -5.66 1.06
C ASN A 77 11.16 -5.51 2.58
N TYR A 78 10.36 -4.58 3.13
CA TYR A 78 10.22 -4.47 4.58
C TYR A 78 9.61 -5.73 5.19
N LEU A 79 8.58 -6.32 4.57
CA LEU A 79 7.97 -7.57 5.06
C LEU A 79 8.95 -8.73 5.06
N LYS A 80 9.79 -8.89 4.02
CA LYS A 80 10.86 -9.90 4.00
C LYS A 80 11.82 -9.76 5.18
N SER A 81 12.05 -8.53 5.65
CA SER A 81 12.93 -8.26 6.79
C SER A 81 12.27 -8.42 8.17
N MET A 82 10.95 -8.22 8.27
CA MET A 82 10.23 -8.12 9.56
C MET A 82 9.25 -9.26 9.84
N ALA A 83 8.79 -9.96 8.80
CA ALA A 83 7.79 -11.00 8.94
C ALA A 83 8.37 -12.25 9.62
N PRO A 84 7.55 -13.04 10.35
CA PRO A 84 8.02 -14.26 10.99
C PRO A 84 8.49 -15.30 9.96
N ILE A 85 9.70 -15.82 10.14
CA ILE A 85 10.31 -16.84 9.26
C ILE A 85 9.46 -18.12 9.14
N ASN A 86 8.69 -18.46 10.16
CA ASN A 86 7.89 -19.69 10.22
C ASN A 86 6.49 -19.55 9.61
N ILE A 87 6.18 -18.39 8.98
CA ILE A 87 4.90 -18.12 8.34
C ILE A 87 5.15 -17.85 6.86
N ASP A 88 4.55 -18.68 6.02
CA ASP A 88 4.48 -18.50 4.58
C ASP A 88 3.40 -17.45 4.26
N TRP A 89 3.81 -16.34 3.65
CA TRP A 89 2.95 -15.23 3.32
C TRP A 89 3.09 -14.82 1.85
N GLU A 90 1.99 -14.33 1.28
CA GLU A 90 1.94 -13.86 -0.11
C GLU A 90 1.12 -12.56 -0.17
N LEU A 91 1.63 -11.55 -0.88
CA LEU A 91 0.87 -10.36 -1.19
C LEU A 91 -0.02 -10.63 -2.41
N CYS A 92 -1.32 -10.37 -2.28
CA CYS A 92 -2.29 -10.51 -3.36
C CYS A 92 -2.90 -9.14 -3.67
N ILE A 93 -2.61 -8.60 -4.84
CA ILE A 93 -3.13 -7.30 -5.28
C ILE A 93 -4.55 -7.49 -5.81
N VAL A 94 -5.48 -6.65 -5.36
CA VAL A 94 -6.88 -6.68 -5.76
C VAL A 94 -7.38 -5.27 -6.03
N GLU A 95 -7.74 -4.99 -7.27
CA GLU A 95 -8.20 -3.67 -7.71
C GLU A 95 -9.57 -3.30 -7.10
N GLU A 96 -10.52 -4.25 -7.11
CA GLU A 96 -11.89 -4.05 -6.60
C GLU A 96 -12.21 -4.91 -5.37
N GLY A 97 -11.20 -5.22 -4.55
CA GLY A 97 -11.33 -6.18 -3.45
C GLY A 97 -12.42 -5.82 -2.44
N SER A 98 -12.60 -4.53 -2.16
CA SER A 98 -13.62 -4.06 -1.22
C SER A 98 -15.05 -4.24 -1.76
N VAL A 99 -15.27 -4.04 -3.06
CA VAL A 99 -16.61 -4.14 -3.68
C VAL A 99 -17.04 -5.61 -3.73
N LEU A 100 -16.15 -6.47 -4.23
CA LEU A 100 -16.40 -7.91 -4.28
C LEU A 100 -16.56 -8.52 -2.88
N GLY A 101 -15.74 -8.08 -1.92
CA GLY A 101 -15.84 -8.50 -0.53
C GLY A 101 -17.18 -8.12 0.09
N ALA A 102 -17.64 -6.88 -0.10
CA ALA A 102 -18.94 -6.43 0.40
C ALA A 102 -20.11 -7.21 -0.23
N ALA A 103 -20.08 -7.43 -1.54
CA ALA A 103 -21.09 -8.23 -2.24
C ALA A 103 -21.14 -9.68 -1.73
N LEU A 104 -19.96 -10.30 -1.50
CA LEU A 104 -19.86 -11.65 -0.97
C LEU A 104 -20.43 -11.74 0.45
N VAL A 105 -20.08 -10.79 1.32
CA VAL A 105 -20.63 -10.72 2.69
C VAL A 105 -22.14 -10.54 2.67
N ALA A 106 -22.68 -9.68 1.80
CA ALA A 106 -24.12 -9.49 1.65
C ALA A 106 -24.83 -10.78 1.19
N ALA A 107 -24.26 -11.49 0.21
CA ALA A 107 -24.79 -12.76 -0.27
C ALA A 107 -24.81 -13.84 0.85
N ILE A 108 -23.73 -13.92 1.63
CA ILE A 108 -23.65 -14.84 2.78
C ILE A 108 -24.67 -14.47 3.84
N ALA A 109 -24.84 -13.18 4.16
CA ALA A 109 -25.81 -12.73 5.15
C ALA A 109 -27.25 -13.09 4.76
N VAL A 110 -27.59 -12.95 3.46
CA VAL A 110 -28.88 -13.40 2.93
C VAL A 110 -29.02 -14.92 3.04
N ASN A 111 -28.00 -15.70 2.66
CA ASN A 111 -28.04 -17.16 2.74
C ASN A 111 -28.13 -17.69 4.19
N MET A 112 -27.57 -16.96 5.15
CA MET A 112 -27.61 -17.29 6.57
C MET A 112 -28.85 -16.72 7.29
N ASN A 113 -29.78 -16.09 6.58
CA ASN A 113 -30.96 -15.41 7.15
C ASN A 113 -30.60 -14.41 8.28
N LEU A 114 -29.52 -13.65 8.14
CA LEU A 114 -29.11 -12.63 9.12
C LEU A 114 -29.92 -11.32 8.99
N LYS A 115 -31.24 -11.42 8.75
CA LYS A 115 -32.16 -10.29 8.67
C LYS A 115 -33.09 -10.24 9.88
#